data_AF-A0A950NR64-F1
#
_entry.id   AF-A0A950NR64-F1
#
_cell.length_a   1.000
_cell.length_b   1.000
_cell.length_c   1.000
_cell.angle_alpha   90.00
_cell.angle_beta   90.00
_cell.angle_gamma   90.00
#
_symmetry.space_group_name_H-M   'P 1'
#
loop_
_entity.id
_entity.type
_entity.pdbx_description
1 polymer ?
#
loop_
_entity_poly.entity_id
_entity_poly.type
_entity_poly.pdbx_seq_one_letter_code
_entity_poly.pdbx_strand_id
1 'polypeptide(L)'
;MQASRTAAALLFTGAVAFAGCGGGSGGAKAGGATSTSATASNDAAAATSSGVDVATQYQNAVRRADTATCRFNKAVAALGPAPKVRETAGLVPPVAAALRRFHKDLAAIRWPSAAKADASTVQQATDAIAADIETLPDQSPTSMPSWSTKIENDKAALASATRALRSDIGLLPLATETCT
;
A
#
# COMPACT_ATOMS: atom_id res chain seq x y z
N MET A 1 18.51 -19.12 -37.70
CA MET A 1 18.67 -18.15 -36.60
C MET A 1 17.70 -18.54 -35.49
N GLN A 2 18.15 -19.31 -34.51
CA GLN A 2 17.36 -19.62 -33.31
C GLN A 2 17.46 -18.40 -32.38
N ALA A 3 16.38 -17.62 -32.28
CA ALA A 3 16.28 -16.58 -31.26
C ALA A 3 16.24 -17.26 -29.89
N SER A 4 17.37 -17.22 -29.17
CA SER A 4 17.47 -17.66 -27.78
C SER A 4 16.38 -16.96 -26.97
N ARG A 5 15.37 -17.74 -26.58
CA ARG A 5 14.27 -17.28 -25.72
C ARG A 5 14.81 -17.21 -24.29
N THR A 6 15.57 -16.18 -23.98
CA THR A 6 16.08 -15.94 -22.63
C THR A 6 14.89 -15.54 -21.76
N ALA A 7 14.43 -16.46 -20.91
CA ALA A 7 13.41 -16.20 -19.91
C ALA A 7 14.03 -15.31 -18.83
N ALA A 8 13.60 -14.05 -18.73
CA ALA A 8 13.92 -13.21 -17.59
C ALA A 8 13.05 -13.67 -16.40
N ALA A 9 13.66 -14.24 -15.37
CA ALA A 9 12.96 -14.61 -14.16
C ALA A 9 12.56 -13.34 -13.40
N LEU A 10 11.24 -13.09 -13.30
CA LEU A 10 10.67 -12.03 -12.47
C LEU A 10 10.70 -12.47 -11.00
N LEU A 11 11.77 -12.11 -10.28
CA LEU A 11 11.80 -12.25 -8.82
C LEU A 11 11.08 -11.06 -8.18
N PHE A 12 9.75 -11.15 -8.03
CA PHE A 12 8.99 -10.29 -7.13
C PHE A 12 9.17 -10.74 -5.68
N THR A 13 10.43 -10.78 -5.20
CA THR A 13 10.75 -11.07 -3.80
C THR A 13 10.59 -9.80 -2.98
N GLY A 14 9.35 -9.43 -2.68
CA GLY A 14 9.07 -8.33 -1.77
C GLY A 14 7.62 -7.87 -1.87
N ALA A 15 6.78 -8.34 -0.94
CA ALA A 15 5.49 -7.73 -0.69
C ALA A 15 5.73 -6.32 -0.15
N VAL A 16 5.15 -5.31 -0.83
CA VAL A 16 5.04 -3.98 -0.25
C VAL A 16 3.89 -4.08 0.75
N ALA A 17 4.21 -4.34 2.01
CA ALA A 17 3.24 -4.36 3.09
C ALA A 17 3.05 -2.94 3.58
N PHE A 18 1.86 -2.37 3.43
CA PHE A 18 1.53 -1.04 3.87
C PHE A 18 0.78 -1.04 5.22
N ALA A 19 0.17 -2.16 5.65
CA ALA A 19 -0.53 -2.32 6.93
C ALA A 19 0.14 -3.31 7.89
N GLY A 20 0.23 -2.87 9.14
CA GLY A 20 0.14 -3.74 10.29
C GLY A 20 -1.27 -3.61 10.86
N CYS A 21 -2.06 -4.68 10.73
CA CYS A 21 -3.01 -5.19 11.72
C CYS A 21 -3.67 -6.46 11.16
N GLY A 22 -3.19 -7.61 11.65
CA GLY A 22 -3.65 -8.93 11.27
C GLY A 22 -5.10 -9.22 11.67
N GLY A 23 -5.75 -10.06 10.86
CA GLY A 23 -6.97 -10.73 11.23
C GLY A 23 -6.69 -11.79 12.30
N GLY A 24 -7.50 -11.77 13.37
CA GLY A 24 -7.50 -12.78 14.41
C GLY A 24 -8.76 -12.64 15.27
N SER A 25 -9.78 -13.43 14.93
CA SER A 25 -11.03 -13.57 15.69
C SER A 25 -10.75 -14.11 17.10
N GLY A 26 -11.15 -13.37 18.14
CA GLY A 26 -11.08 -13.81 19.53
C GLY A 26 -11.92 -12.92 20.41
N GLY A 27 -13.08 -13.43 20.86
CA GLY A 27 -14.06 -12.67 21.61
C GLY A 27 -13.58 -12.23 22.99
N ALA A 28 -13.97 -11.02 23.38
CA ALA A 28 -13.95 -10.56 24.76
C ALA A 28 -15.34 -10.02 25.12
N LYS A 29 -15.99 -10.69 26.07
CA LYS A 29 -17.12 -10.14 26.83
C LYS A 29 -16.60 -9.05 27.76
N ALA A 30 -17.20 -7.87 27.70
CA ALA A 30 -17.32 -6.93 28.80
C ALA A 30 -18.73 -6.33 28.65
N GLY A 31 -19.66 -6.51 29.60
CA GLY A 31 -19.53 -6.09 31.00
C GLY A 31 -20.07 -4.67 31.06
N GLY A 32 -21.35 -4.53 31.41
CA GLY A 32 -22.13 -3.30 31.20
C GLY A 32 -21.78 -2.13 32.11
N ALA A 33 -22.25 -0.95 31.71
CA ALA A 33 -22.69 0.14 32.58
C ALA A 33 -23.64 1.08 31.81
N THR A 34 -24.62 1.58 32.55
CA THR A 34 -25.82 2.32 32.14
C THR A 34 -25.62 3.84 32.25
N SER A 35 -26.27 4.61 31.34
CA SER A 35 -26.67 6.03 31.39
C SER A 35 -25.55 7.10 31.54
N THR A 36 -25.62 8.28 30.93
CA THR A 36 -26.71 9.26 30.86
C THR A 36 -26.60 10.15 29.60
N SER A 37 -27.75 10.59 29.11
CA SER A 37 -27.90 11.63 28.10
C SER A 37 -27.33 12.97 28.59
N ALA A 38 -26.51 13.61 27.76
CA ALA A 38 -26.21 15.04 27.87
C ALA A 38 -26.49 15.68 26.51
N THR A 39 -27.57 16.44 26.46
CA THR A 39 -27.88 17.41 25.41
C THR A 39 -26.81 18.50 25.45
N ALA A 40 -26.03 18.65 24.39
CA ALA A 40 -25.14 19.79 24.20
C ALA A 40 -25.32 20.36 22.80
N SER A 41 -25.48 21.67 22.78
CA SER A 41 -25.92 22.56 21.71
C SER A 41 -25.12 22.46 20.42
N ASN A 42 -25.82 22.66 19.30
CA ASN A 42 -25.24 22.84 17.96
C ASN A 42 -24.41 24.13 17.91
N ASP A 43 -23.15 24.05 18.30
CA ASP A 43 -22.11 24.92 17.76
C ASP A 43 -21.31 24.08 16.78
N ALA A 44 -21.26 24.52 15.52
CA ALA A 44 -20.53 23.87 14.45
C ALA A 44 -19.01 24.01 14.69
N ALA A 45 -18.50 23.22 15.64
CA ALA A 45 -17.09 22.97 15.79
C ALA A 45 -16.60 22.35 14.48
N ALA A 46 -15.75 23.07 13.76
CA ALA A 46 -14.97 22.51 12.68
C ALA A 46 -14.29 21.25 13.23
N ALA A 47 -14.80 20.07 12.84
CA ALA A 47 -14.35 18.79 13.36
C ALA A 47 -12.87 18.62 12.99
N THR A 48 -11.98 19.00 13.89
CA THR A 48 -10.62 18.49 13.95
C THR A 48 -10.75 16.99 14.07
N SER A 49 -10.51 16.28 12.97
CA SER A 49 -10.45 14.82 12.98
C SER A 49 -9.51 14.42 14.11
N SER A 50 -10.01 13.62 15.05
CA SER A 50 -9.16 13.12 16.13
C SER A 50 -8.02 12.29 15.52
N GLY A 51 -6.87 12.19 16.18
CA GLY A 51 -5.76 11.37 15.69
C GLY A 51 -6.18 9.92 15.37
N VAL A 52 -7.17 9.40 16.11
CA VAL A 52 -7.80 8.07 15.90
C VAL A 52 -8.51 7.99 14.55
N ASP A 53 -9.21 9.05 14.12
CA ASP A 53 -9.90 9.09 12.83
C ASP A 53 -8.92 9.11 11.65
N VAL A 54 -7.80 9.81 11.80
CA VAL A 54 -6.73 9.89 10.79
C VAL A 54 -6.07 8.52 10.63
N ALA A 55 -5.68 7.90 11.74
CA ALA A 55 -5.09 6.57 11.76
C ALA A 55 -6.01 5.51 11.12
N THR A 56 -7.31 5.57 11.43
CA THR A 56 -8.33 4.65 10.86
C THR A 56 -8.49 4.83 9.36
N GLN A 57 -8.58 6.08 8.88
CA GLN A 57 -8.67 6.37 7.44
C GLN A 57 -7.42 5.89 6.70
N TYR A 58 -6.24 6.16 7.26
CA TYR A 58 -4.98 5.68 6.72
C TYR A 58 -4.95 4.15 6.59
N GLN A 59 -5.27 3.41 7.67
CA GLN A 59 -5.29 1.95 7.66
C GLN A 59 -6.29 1.38 6.64
N ASN A 60 -7.45 2.01 6.47
CA ASN A 60 -8.44 1.60 5.48
C ASN A 60 -7.93 1.80 4.04
N ALA A 61 -7.26 2.92 3.77
CA ALA A 61 -6.66 3.19 2.46
C ALA A 61 -5.57 2.16 2.14
N VAL A 62 -4.69 1.93 3.11
CA VAL A 62 -3.61 0.94 3.07
C VAL A 62 -4.14 -0.47 2.77
N ARG A 63 -5.16 -0.95 3.50
CA ARG A 63 -5.68 -2.32 3.35
C ARG A 63 -6.16 -2.61 1.93
N ARG A 64 -6.75 -1.61 1.26
CA ARG A 64 -7.19 -1.73 -0.13
C ARG A 64 -6.02 -1.87 -1.09
N ALA A 65 -4.97 -1.06 -0.91
CA ALA A 65 -3.74 -1.16 -1.69
C ALA A 65 -3.06 -2.52 -1.49
N ASP A 66 -2.90 -2.96 -0.25
CA ASP A 66 -2.30 -4.25 0.11
C ASP A 66 -3.06 -5.42 -0.52
N THR A 67 -4.39 -5.40 -0.48
CA THR A 67 -5.23 -6.44 -1.09
C THR A 67 -4.97 -6.55 -2.60
N ALA A 68 -4.83 -5.43 -3.30
CA ALA A 68 -4.56 -5.41 -4.73
C ALA A 68 -3.14 -5.89 -5.04
N THR A 69 -2.15 -5.42 -4.28
CA THR A 69 -0.75 -5.86 -4.41
C THR A 69 -0.60 -7.36 -4.14
N CYS A 70 -1.25 -7.90 -3.11
CA CYS A 70 -1.22 -9.33 -2.84
C CYS A 70 -1.91 -10.15 -3.94
N ARG A 71 -3.03 -9.68 -4.50
CA ARG A 71 -3.67 -10.33 -5.66
C ARG A 71 -2.76 -10.34 -6.88
N PHE A 72 -2.09 -9.22 -7.16
CA PHE A 72 -1.11 -9.12 -8.24
C PHE A 72 0.04 -10.11 -8.02
N ASN A 73 0.66 -10.13 -6.84
CA ASN A 73 1.75 -11.05 -6.52
C ASN A 73 1.33 -12.52 -6.66
N LYS A 74 0.14 -12.89 -6.16
CA LYS A 74 -0.42 -14.24 -6.32
C LYS A 74 -0.66 -14.59 -7.78
N ALA A 75 -1.19 -13.66 -8.57
CA ALA A 75 -1.43 -13.88 -9.99
C ALA A 75 -0.12 -14.03 -10.78
N VAL A 76 0.90 -13.23 -10.48
CA VAL A 76 2.24 -13.38 -11.07
C VAL A 76 2.87 -14.72 -10.69
N ALA A 77 2.79 -15.12 -9.42
CA ALA A 77 3.31 -16.41 -8.96
C ALA A 77 2.59 -17.59 -9.64
N ALA A 78 1.29 -17.48 -9.91
CA ALA A 78 0.51 -18.50 -10.60
C ALA A 78 0.91 -18.70 -12.08
N LEU A 79 1.67 -17.76 -12.68
CA LEU A 79 2.23 -17.91 -14.02
C LEU A 79 3.46 -18.84 -14.07
N GLY A 80 3.99 -19.26 -12.91
CA GLY A 80 5.14 -20.16 -12.79
C GLY A 80 6.45 -19.45 -12.41
N PRO A 81 7.59 -20.17 -12.35
CA PRO A 81 8.86 -19.65 -11.81
C PRO A 81 9.59 -18.65 -12.72
N ALA A 82 9.19 -18.53 -13.99
CA ALA A 82 9.81 -17.63 -14.96
C ALA A 82 8.76 -17.05 -15.92
N PRO A 83 7.81 -16.25 -15.41
CA PRO A 83 6.78 -15.66 -16.24
C PRO A 83 7.39 -14.66 -17.20
N LYS A 84 6.88 -14.62 -18.43
CA LYS A 84 7.33 -13.64 -19.41
C LYS A 84 6.63 -12.31 -19.12
N VAL A 85 7.31 -11.21 -19.36
CA VAL A 85 6.77 -9.85 -19.20
C VAL A 85 5.39 -9.68 -19.86
N ARG A 86 5.21 -10.18 -21.08
CA ARG A 86 3.91 -10.11 -21.77
C ARG A 86 2.76 -10.83 -21.05
N GLU A 87 3.05 -11.85 -20.24
CA GLU A 87 2.06 -12.62 -19.49
C GLU A 87 1.56 -11.83 -18.26
N THR A 88 2.29 -10.81 -17.81
CA THR A 88 1.89 -9.93 -16.69
C THR A 88 1.08 -8.71 -17.15
N ALA A 89 1.00 -8.42 -18.46
CA ALA A 89 0.37 -7.22 -18.98
C ALA A 89 -1.09 -7.04 -18.53
N GLY A 90 -1.87 -8.13 -18.46
CA GLY A 90 -3.25 -8.10 -17.97
C GLY A 90 -3.39 -7.94 -16.45
N LEU A 91 -2.30 -8.16 -15.69
CA LEU A 91 -2.29 -8.07 -14.22
C LEU A 91 -1.94 -6.67 -13.72
N VAL A 92 -1.27 -5.87 -14.54
CA VAL A 92 -0.77 -4.52 -14.21
C VAL A 92 -1.90 -3.51 -13.95
N PRO A 93 -2.93 -3.35 -14.81
CA PRO A 93 -3.91 -2.28 -14.64
C PRO A 93 -4.67 -2.31 -13.31
N PRO A 94 -5.12 -3.47 -12.78
CA PRO A 94 -5.80 -3.53 -11.48
C PRO A 94 -4.95 -3.05 -10.31
N VAL A 95 -3.67 -3.42 -10.25
CA VAL A 95 -2.78 -3.01 -9.14
C VAL A 95 -2.36 -1.55 -9.28
N ALA A 96 -2.06 -1.08 -10.49
CA ALA A 96 -1.76 0.33 -10.74
C ALA A 96 -2.94 1.23 -10.35
N ALA A 97 -4.16 0.87 -10.75
CA ALA A 97 -5.38 1.59 -10.37
C ALA A 97 -5.59 1.64 -8.84
N ALA A 98 -5.28 0.54 -8.14
CA ALA A 98 -5.37 0.51 -6.68
C ALA A 98 -4.34 1.43 -6.00
N LEU A 99 -3.10 1.49 -6.49
CA LEU A 99 -2.09 2.42 -5.98
C LEU A 99 -2.46 3.88 -6.26
N ARG A 100 -2.96 4.19 -7.46
CA ARG A 100 -3.49 5.53 -7.78
C ARG A 100 -4.68 5.90 -6.89
N ARG A 101 -5.53 4.93 -6.54
CA ARG A 101 -6.62 5.15 -5.58
C ARG A 101 -6.09 5.40 -4.18
N PHE A 102 -5.07 4.66 -3.74
CA PHE A 102 -4.40 4.87 -2.47
C PHE A 102 -3.82 6.28 -2.35
N HIS A 103 -3.12 6.77 -3.38
CA HIS A 103 -2.68 8.17 -3.47
C HIS A 103 -3.85 9.14 -3.23
N LYS A 104 -4.97 8.98 -3.95
CA LYS A 104 -6.15 9.84 -3.82
C LYS A 104 -6.77 9.78 -2.42
N ASP A 105 -6.84 8.58 -1.83
CA ASP A 105 -7.35 8.38 -0.48
C ASP A 105 -6.45 9.09 0.54
N LEU A 106 -5.12 9.03 0.40
CA LEU A 106 -4.18 9.77 1.24
C LEU A 106 -4.37 11.29 1.10
N ALA A 107 -4.62 11.79 -0.11
CA ALA A 107 -4.83 13.22 -0.35
C ALA A 107 -6.16 13.72 0.26
N ALA A 108 -7.14 12.84 0.45
CA ALA A 108 -8.43 13.17 1.07
C ALA A 108 -8.37 13.23 2.60
N ILE A 109 -7.36 12.61 3.23
CA ILE A 109 -7.22 12.61 4.69
C ILE A 109 -6.78 14.00 5.17
N ARG A 110 -7.45 14.51 6.20
CA ARG A 110 -7.07 15.76 6.86
C ARG A 110 -5.93 15.51 7.84
N TRP A 111 -4.70 15.52 7.32
CA TRP A 111 -3.51 15.26 8.13
C TRP A 111 -3.24 16.35 9.19
N PRO A 112 -2.83 15.97 10.41
CA PRO A 112 -2.26 16.92 11.37
C PRO A 112 -0.98 17.54 10.77
N SER A 113 -0.60 18.73 11.25
CA SER A 113 0.53 19.49 10.69
C SER A 113 1.84 18.69 10.67
N ALA A 114 2.11 17.90 11.71
CA ALA A 114 3.27 17.01 11.80
C ALA A 114 3.31 16.00 10.63
N ALA A 115 2.20 15.32 10.35
CA ALA A 115 2.13 14.24 9.38
C ALA A 115 1.98 14.67 7.91
N LYS A 116 1.77 15.97 7.62
CA LYS A 116 1.46 16.43 6.24
C LYS A 116 2.60 16.17 5.25
N ALA A 117 3.83 16.47 5.66
CA ALA A 117 5.01 16.28 4.80
C ALA A 117 5.24 14.78 4.52
N ASP A 118 5.12 13.95 5.55
CA ASP A 118 5.27 12.51 5.43
C ASP A 118 4.18 11.88 4.57
N ALA A 119 2.93 12.31 4.72
CA ALA A 119 1.82 11.86 3.87
C ALA A 119 2.05 12.20 2.39
N SER A 120 2.59 13.38 2.09
CA SER A 120 2.98 13.74 0.71
C SER A 120 4.13 12.87 0.19
N THR A 121 5.09 12.53 1.05
CA THR A 121 6.19 11.63 0.69
C THR A 121 5.68 10.22 0.38
N VAL A 122 4.71 9.70 1.15
CA VAL A 122 4.05 8.41 0.87
C VAL A 122 3.29 8.46 -0.47
N GLN A 123 2.59 9.56 -0.75
CA GLN A 123 1.91 9.76 -2.05
C GLN A 123 2.89 9.71 -3.22
N GLN A 124 4.00 10.44 -3.14
CA GLN A 124 5.03 10.47 -4.19
C GLN A 124 5.67 9.10 -4.41
N ALA A 125 6.03 8.40 -3.34
CA ALA A 125 6.59 7.06 -3.43
C ALA A 125 5.59 6.04 -3.99
N THR A 126 4.30 6.19 -3.66
CA THR A 126 3.22 5.39 -4.24
C THR A 126 3.09 5.63 -5.75
N ASP A 127 3.15 6.88 -6.20
CA ASP A 127 3.08 7.21 -7.63
C ASP A 127 4.28 6.69 -8.41
N ALA A 128 5.48 6.72 -7.82
CA ALA A 128 6.69 6.16 -8.42
C ALA A 128 6.54 4.65 -8.68
N ILE A 129 6.08 3.90 -7.66
CA ILE A 129 5.81 2.46 -7.80
C ILE A 129 4.69 2.20 -8.81
N ALA A 130 3.62 2.98 -8.80
CA ALA A 130 2.54 2.84 -9.76
C ALA A 130 3.04 3.03 -11.20
N ALA A 131 3.85 4.07 -11.44
CA ALA A 131 4.46 4.32 -12.73
C ALA A 131 5.41 3.18 -13.15
N ASP A 132 6.22 2.66 -12.24
CA ASP A 132 7.11 1.54 -12.52
C ASP A 132 6.35 0.27 -12.89
N ILE A 133 5.28 -0.05 -12.17
CA ILE A 133 4.39 -1.17 -12.47
C ILE A 133 3.71 -0.98 -13.82
N GLU A 134 3.26 0.24 -14.15
CA GLU A 134 2.65 0.59 -15.43
C GLU A 134 3.62 0.35 -16.61
N THR A 135 4.93 0.54 -16.41
CA THR A 135 5.95 0.30 -17.45
C THR A 135 6.43 -1.15 -17.53
N LEU A 136 5.98 -2.04 -16.64
CA LEU A 136 6.39 -3.45 -16.64
C LEU A 136 6.16 -4.12 -18.01
N PRO A 137 5.00 -3.98 -18.69
CA PRO A 137 4.72 -4.67 -19.96
C PRO A 137 5.68 -4.28 -21.10
N ASP A 138 6.30 -3.11 -21.01
CA ASP A 138 7.23 -2.57 -22.01
C ASP A 138 8.68 -3.00 -21.76
N GLN A 139 8.95 -3.70 -20.65
CA GLN A 139 10.30 -4.12 -20.32
C GLN A 139 10.78 -5.26 -21.23
N SER A 140 12.05 -5.14 -21.62
CA SER A 140 12.79 -6.15 -22.39
C SER A 140 13.72 -6.94 -21.45
N PRO A 141 14.18 -8.15 -21.84
CA PRO A 141 15.14 -8.90 -21.03
C PRO A 141 16.39 -8.10 -20.62
N THR A 142 16.82 -7.14 -21.45
CA THR A 142 17.98 -6.27 -21.17
C THR A 142 17.66 -5.11 -20.23
N SER A 143 16.43 -4.58 -20.21
CA SER A 143 16.03 -3.50 -19.30
C SER A 143 15.49 -4.00 -17.95
N MET A 144 15.08 -5.27 -17.89
CA MET A 144 14.54 -5.91 -16.68
C MET A 144 15.42 -5.75 -15.44
N PRO A 145 16.76 -5.94 -15.47
CA PRO A 145 17.59 -5.74 -14.28
C PRO A 145 17.51 -4.32 -13.72
N SER A 146 17.57 -3.31 -14.60
CA SER A 146 17.47 -1.90 -14.19
C SER A 146 16.07 -1.55 -13.67
N TRP A 147 15.02 -2.06 -14.31
CA TRP A 147 13.65 -1.91 -13.83
C TRP A 147 13.47 -2.54 -12.44
N SER A 148 14.00 -3.76 -12.23
CA SER A 148 13.95 -4.44 -10.93
C SER A 148 14.69 -3.66 -9.84
N THR A 149 15.87 -3.12 -10.13
CA THR A 149 16.58 -2.26 -9.17
C THR A 149 15.78 -1.00 -8.85
N LYS A 150 15.18 -0.37 -9.85
CA LYS A 150 14.37 0.84 -9.67
C LYS A 150 13.17 0.57 -8.77
N ILE A 151 12.37 -0.45 -9.07
CA ILE A 151 11.19 -0.76 -8.27
C ILE A 151 11.56 -1.15 -6.83
N GLU A 152 12.66 -1.88 -6.61
CA GLU A 152 13.12 -2.19 -5.24
C GLU A 152 13.56 -0.94 -4.47
N ASN A 153 14.20 0.03 -5.13
CA ASN A 153 14.52 1.32 -4.50
C ASN A 153 13.25 2.10 -4.14
N ASP A 154 12.27 2.14 -5.04
CA ASP A 154 11.01 2.86 -4.81
C ASP A 154 10.18 2.21 -3.69
N LYS A 155 10.19 0.86 -3.60
CA LYS A 155 9.63 0.12 -2.46
C LYS A 155 10.30 0.48 -1.14
N ALA A 156 11.63 0.56 -1.12
CA ALA A 156 12.37 0.94 0.08
C ALA A 156 12.05 2.38 0.52
N ALA A 157 11.96 3.30 -0.45
CA ALA A 157 11.58 4.69 -0.20
C ALA A 157 10.17 4.79 0.40
N LEU A 158 9.21 4.07 -0.19
CA LEU A 158 7.85 3.99 0.32
C LEU A 158 7.78 3.39 1.73
N ALA A 159 8.51 2.30 1.99
CA ALA A 159 8.55 1.68 3.31
C ALA A 159 9.15 2.62 4.37
N SER A 160 10.13 3.44 3.99
CA SER A 160 10.67 4.50 4.84
C SER A 160 9.62 5.58 5.14
N ALA A 161 9.00 6.14 4.09
CA ALA A 161 7.98 7.18 4.22
C ALA A 161 6.77 6.71 5.05
N THR A 162 6.36 5.46 4.85
CA THR A 162 5.27 4.83 5.62
C THR A 162 5.60 4.73 7.10
N ARG A 163 6.83 4.37 7.46
CA ARG A 163 7.25 4.30 8.87
C ARG A 163 7.23 5.68 9.53
N ALA A 164 7.72 6.71 8.83
CA ALA A 164 7.69 8.09 9.30
C ALA A 164 6.24 8.56 9.54
N LEU A 165 5.39 8.42 8.51
CA LEU A 165 3.97 8.79 8.61
C LEU A 165 3.25 8.07 9.77
N ARG A 166 3.48 6.76 9.93
CA ARG A 166 2.88 5.97 11.01
C ARG A 166 3.30 6.48 12.38
N SER A 167 4.58 6.82 12.56
CA SER A 167 5.08 7.44 13.79
C SER A 167 4.32 8.74 14.11
N ASP A 168 4.16 9.61 13.11
CA ASP A 168 3.51 10.92 13.28
C ASP A 168 2.01 10.85 13.58
N ILE A 169 1.34 9.77 13.17
CA ILE A 169 -0.08 9.53 13.48
C ILE A 169 -0.29 8.53 14.62
N GLY A 170 0.76 8.22 15.39
CA GLY A 170 0.67 7.37 16.58
C GLY A 170 0.39 5.90 16.31
N LEU A 171 0.71 5.41 15.11
CA LEU A 171 0.62 4.00 14.75
C LEU A 171 1.95 3.27 15.02
N LEU A 172 1.85 2.05 15.54
CA LEU A 172 3.01 1.17 15.70
C LEU A 172 3.69 0.87 14.34
N PRO A 173 4.99 0.51 14.33
CA PRO A 173 5.66 0.03 13.12
C PRO A 173 4.92 -1.13 12.47
N LEU A 174 5.11 -1.29 11.16
CA LEU A 174 4.53 -2.41 10.41
C LEU A 174 5.11 -3.73 10.94
N ALA A 175 4.24 -4.70 11.21
CA ALA A 175 4.68 -6.09 11.30
C ALA A 175 5.07 -6.55 9.89
N THR A 176 6.09 -7.39 9.77
CA THR A 176 6.42 -8.06 8.50
C THR A 176 5.29 -9.03 8.17
N GLU A 177 4.32 -8.59 7.38
CA GLU A 177 3.30 -9.49 6.83
C GLU A 177 3.76 -10.06 5.48
N THR A 178 3.74 -11.38 5.38
CA THR A 178 3.73 -12.10 4.11
C THR A 178 2.31 -12.07 3.57
N CYS A 179 2.13 -11.77 2.28
CA CYS A 179 0.86 -12.03 1.59
C CYS A 179 0.50 -13.51 1.78
N THR A 180 -0.41 -13.81 2.70
CA THR A 180 -0.95 -15.16 2.92
C THR A 180 -2.10 -15.44 1.96
#